data_AF-A0A3S2D592-F1
#
_entry.id   AF-A0A3S2D592-F1
#
_cell.length_a   1.000
_cell.length_b   1.000
_cell.length_c   1.000
_cell.angle_alpha   90.00
_cell.angle_beta   90.00
_cell.angle_gamma   90.00
#
_symmetry.space_group_name_H-M   'P 1'
#
loop_
_entity.id
_entity.type
_entity.pdbx_description
1 polymer ?
#
loop_
_entity_poly.entity_id
_entity_poly.type
_entity_poly.pdbx_seq_one_letter_code
_entity_poly.pdbx_strand_id
1 'polypeptide(L)'
;LKTKPARRALEWARHAARQAGIAGLIAEVDRAFLALDTPAARLIAAGEQRPLLLEDVEALQASPALLVDNFRYVVRQQEKTVSLATRPVLFALARTLAEAWPGDVSRATLIAQAFGGRHADESHRARLRVEIGRLRTELRSLADIGATSQGFALAPRQAREVLVLARPIEERHAAVLAFLADGESWASSALALALGTGQRSVQRALEQLGEAGKVQFFGHGRARRWMTPPLVGFTTTLLLPAPLPNG
;
A
#
# COMPACT_ATOMS: atom_id res chain seq x y z
N LEU A 1 4.16 -17.47 -6.81
CA LEU A 1 3.31 -18.04 -5.74
C LEU A 1 3.06 -19.51 -6.07
N LYS A 2 2.49 -20.32 -5.16
CA LYS A 2 2.11 -21.72 -5.41
C LYS A 2 0.77 -22.04 -4.73
N THR A 3 -0.30 -21.37 -5.15
CA THR A 3 -1.61 -21.42 -4.49
C THR A 3 -2.29 -22.78 -4.61
N LYS A 4 -2.25 -23.42 -5.79
CA LYS A 4 -2.85 -24.76 -5.99
C LYS A 4 -2.22 -25.83 -5.08
N PRO A 5 -0.88 -25.97 -4.99
CA PRO A 5 -0.27 -26.87 -4.00
C PRO A 5 -0.63 -26.52 -2.55
N ALA A 6 -0.69 -25.23 -2.21
CA ALA A 6 -1.06 -24.79 -0.85
C ALA A 6 -2.50 -25.19 -0.50
N ARG A 7 -3.46 -24.98 -1.41
CA ARG A 7 -4.87 -25.37 -1.22
C ARG A 7 -4.99 -26.89 -1.01
N ARG A 8 -4.31 -27.70 -1.84
CA ARG A 8 -4.27 -29.16 -1.67
C ARG A 8 -3.67 -29.60 -0.32
N ALA A 9 -2.62 -28.93 0.13
CA ALA A 9 -2.02 -29.21 1.44
C ALA A 9 -2.98 -28.86 2.59
N LEU A 10 -3.71 -27.75 2.50
CA LEU A 10 -4.73 -27.38 3.49
C LEU A 10 -5.93 -28.33 3.49
N GLU A 11 -6.36 -28.83 2.32
CA GLU A 11 -7.41 -29.85 2.23
C GLU A 11 -7.01 -31.13 2.97
N TRP A 12 -5.77 -31.59 2.77
CA TRP A 12 -5.18 -32.70 3.51
C TRP A 12 -5.12 -32.42 5.02
N ALA A 13 -4.64 -31.24 5.43
CA ALA A 13 -4.58 -30.84 6.83
C ALA A 13 -5.98 -30.81 7.47
N ARG A 14 -7.01 -30.36 6.74
CA ARG A 14 -8.40 -30.32 7.21
C ARG A 14 -8.94 -31.72 7.45
N HIS A 15 -8.64 -32.65 6.54
CA HIS A 15 -9.03 -34.05 6.69
C HIS A 15 -8.38 -34.66 7.94
N ALA A 16 -7.07 -34.48 8.11
CA ALA A 16 -6.34 -34.98 9.27
C ALA A 16 -6.82 -34.35 10.60
N ALA A 17 -7.06 -33.04 10.64
CA ALA A 17 -7.55 -32.35 11.83
C ALA A 17 -8.96 -32.83 12.25
N ARG A 18 -9.84 -33.11 11.27
CA ARG A 18 -11.16 -33.70 11.51
C ARG A 18 -11.07 -35.12 12.02
N GLN A 19 -10.19 -35.96 11.45
CA GLN A 19 -9.96 -37.32 11.93
C GLN A 19 -9.42 -37.35 13.37
N ALA A 20 -8.53 -36.41 13.70
CA ALA A 20 -7.98 -36.29 15.06
C ALA A 20 -8.98 -35.72 16.08
N GLY A 21 -10.07 -35.07 15.63
CA GLY A 21 -11.08 -34.48 16.50
C GLY A 21 -10.59 -33.26 17.31
N ILE A 22 -9.43 -32.68 16.97
CA ILE A 22 -8.82 -31.58 17.72
C ILE A 22 -9.40 -30.25 17.24
N ALA A 23 -10.30 -29.65 18.02
CA ALA A 23 -10.99 -28.41 17.68
C ALA A 23 -10.04 -27.24 17.33
N GLY A 24 -8.91 -27.12 18.06
CA GLY A 24 -7.91 -26.08 17.78
C GLY A 24 -7.25 -26.21 16.40
N LEU A 25 -6.96 -27.44 15.96
CA LEU A 25 -6.38 -27.68 14.63
C LEU A 25 -7.40 -27.44 13.52
N ILE A 26 -8.67 -27.80 13.75
CA ILE A 26 -9.75 -27.52 12.79
C ILE A 26 -9.90 -26.01 12.60
N ALA A 27 -9.94 -25.24 13.69
CA ALA A 27 -10.03 -23.79 13.64
C ALA A 27 -8.81 -23.15 12.95
N GLU A 28 -7.61 -23.65 13.19
CA GLU A 28 -6.39 -23.15 12.55
C GLU A 28 -6.39 -23.40 11.03
N VAL A 29 -6.79 -24.60 10.60
CA VAL A 29 -6.90 -24.92 9.17
C VAL A 29 -8.00 -24.08 8.51
N ASP A 30 -9.14 -23.87 9.17
CA ASP A 30 -10.22 -23.02 8.66
C ASP A 30 -9.77 -21.55 8.54
N ARG A 31 -8.97 -21.03 9.47
CA ARG A 31 -8.33 -19.70 9.35
C ARG A 31 -7.37 -19.63 8.17
N ALA A 32 -6.60 -20.68 7.91
CA ALA A 32 -5.71 -20.73 6.77
C ALA A 32 -6.47 -20.71 5.43
N PHE A 33 -7.64 -21.38 5.35
CA PHE A 33 -8.53 -21.26 4.18
C PHE A 33 -9.08 -19.85 4.02
N LEU A 34 -9.55 -19.22 5.11
CA LEU A 34 -10.01 -17.83 5.07
C LEU A 34 -8.93 -16.88 4.54
N ALA A 35 -7.66 -17.10 4.89
CA ALA A 35 -6.55 -16.33 4.36
C ALA A 35 -6.32 -16.50 2.85
N LEU A 36 -6.62 -17.69 2.28
CA LEU A 36 -6.57 -17.92 0.83
C LEU A 36 -7.72 -17.23 0.08
N ASP A 37 -8.88 -17.16 0.71
CA ASP A 37 -10.12 -16.66 0.10
C ASP A 37 -10.38 -15.17 0.40
N THR A 38 -9.47 -14.52 1.13
CA THR A 38 -9.48 -13.06 1.38
C THR A 38 -8.67 -12.33 0.29
N PRO A 39 -9.10 -11.13 -0.17
CA PRO A 39 -8.32 -10.33 -1.11
C PRO A 39 -6.90 -10.05 -0.62
N ALA A 40 -5.91 -10.50 -1.39
CA ALA A 40 -4.49 -10.37 -1.10
C ALA A 40 -3.85 -9.17 -1.80
N ALA A 41 -4.49 -8.67 -2.86
CA ALA A 41 -4.08 -7.45 -3.54
C ALA A 41 -5.27 -6.73 -4.19
N ARG A 42 -4.99 -5.59 -4.82
CA ARG A 42 -5.88 -4.98 -5.81
C ARG A 42 -5.13 -4.81 -7.13
N LEU A 43 -5.83 -5.04 -8.22
CA LEU A 43 -5.37 -4.69 -9.56
C LEU A 43 -5.90 -3.32 -9.92
N ILE A 44 -5.03 -2.45 -10.43
CA ILE A 44 -5.41 -1.17 -11.03
C ILE A 44 -5.05 -1.24 -12.52
N ALA A 45 -6.05 -0.99 -13.37
CA ALA A 45 -5.91 -1.01 -14.83
C ALA A 45 -6.93 -0.07 -15.46
N ALA A 46 -6.51 0.79 -16.39
CA ALA A 46 -7.39 1.69 -17.16
C ALA A 46 -8.36 2.52 -16.28
N GLY A 47 -7.92 2.96 -15.09
CA GLY A 47 -8.74 3.71 -14.15
C GLY A 47 -9.70 2.88 -13.27
N GLU A 48 -9.81 1.58 -13.51
CA GLU A 48 -10.60 0.66 -12.68
C GLU A 48 -9.73 -0.03 -11.62
N GLN A 49 -10.37 -0.40 -10.51
CA GLN A 49 -9.74 -1.17 -9.44
C GLN A 49 -10.57 -2.41 -9.12
N ARG A 50 -9.92 -3.58 -9.06
CA ARG A 50 -10.57 -4.82 -8.63
C ARG A 50 -9.76 -5.55 -7.55
N PRO A 51 -10.41 -6.12 -6.52
CA PRO A 51 -9.72 -6.99 -5.57
C PRO A 51 -9.20 -8.25 -6.28
N LEU A 52 -8.07 -8.76 -5.81
CA LEU A 52 -7.45 -10.00 -6.28
C LEU A 52 -7.24 -10.97 -5.13
N LEU A 53 -7.61 -12.24 -5.33
CA LEU A 53 -7.20 -13.34 -4.45
C LEU A 53 -5.75 -13.75 -4.74
N LEU A 54 -5.16 -14.57 -3.88
CA LEU A 54 -3.79 -15.05 -4.08
C LEU A 54 -3.60 -15.78 -5.41
N GLU A 55 -4.61 -16.50 -5.87
CA GLU A 55 -4.59 -17.22 -7.15
C GLU A 55 -4.58 -16.28 -8.35
N ASP A 56 -5.33 -15.18 -8.28
CA ASP A 56 -5.30 -14.14 -9.31
C ASP A 56 -3.94 -13.44 -9.36
N VAL A 57 -3.32 -13.20 -8.20
CA VAL A 57 -1.97 -12.63 -8.12
C VAL A 57 -0.95 -13.58 -8.75
N GLU A 58 -1.08 -14.89 -8.56
CA GLU A 58 -0.23 -15.89 -9.21
C GLU A 58 -0.43 -15.91 -10.73
N ALA A 59 -1.68 -15.88 -11.20
CA ALA A 59 -1.99 -15.83 -12.63
C ALA A 59 -1.46 -14.55 -13.28
N LEU A 60 -1.65 -13.40 -12.61
CA LEU A 60 -1.10 -12.11 -13.02
C LEU A 60 0.43 -12.14 -13.08
N GLN A 61 1.07 -12.87 -12.16
CA GLN A 61 2.52 -13.07 -12.18
C GLN A 61 2.99 -13.79 -13.46
N ALA A 62 2.19 -14.69 -14.02
CA ALA A 62 2.49 -15.39 -15.26
C ALA A 62 2.05 -14.65 -16.55
N SER A 63 1.31 -13.54 -16.44
CA SER A 63 0.80 -12.79 -17.59
C SER A 63 1.91 -12.10 -18.40
N PRO A 64 1.75 -11.95 -19.74
CA PRO A 64 2.66 -11.18 -20.59
C PRO A 64 2.52 -9.64 -20.45
N ALA A 65 1.60 -9.16 -19.60
CA ALA A 65 1.40 -7.74 -19.32
C ALA A 65 2.63 -7.08 -18.68
N LEU A 66 2.77 -5.77 -18.86
CA LEU A 66 3.74 -4.98 -18.12
C LEU A 66 3.17 -4.72 -16.71
N LEU A 67 3.74 -5.38 -15.70
CA LEU A 67 3.27 -5.29 -14.32
C LEU A 67 4.16 -4.34 -13.50
N VAL A 68 3.56 -3.34 -12.88
CA VAL A 68 4.18 -2.57 -11.78
C VAL A 68 3.73 -3.18 -10.45
N ASP A 69 4.65 -3.77 -9.71
CA ASP A 69 4.40 -4.50 -8.46
C ASP A 69 4.79 -3.64 -7.25
N ASN A 70 3.77 -3.16 -6.51
CA ASN A 70 3.94 -2.33 -5.32
C ASN A 70 4.37 -3.10 -4.05
N PHE A 71 4.31 -4.43 -4.05
CA PHE A 71 4.81 -5.22 -2.93
C PHE A 71 6.33 -5.29 -2.97
N ARG A 72 6.88 -5.44 -4.17
CA ARG A 72 8.32 -5.66 -4.39
C ARG A 72 9.06 -4.43 -4.92
N TYR A 73 8.33 -3.35 -5.23
CA TYR A 73 8.85 -2.16 -5.88
C TYR A 73 9.56 -2.47 -7.20
N VAL A 74 8.95 -3.32 -8.04
CA VAL A 74 9.52 -3.73 -9.32
C VAL A 74 8.59 -3.40 -10.49
N VAL A 75 9.18 -3.20 -11.66
CA VAL A 75 8.47 -3.19 -12.96
C VAL A 75 8.93 -4.41 -13.73
N ARG A 76 8.01 -5.23 -14.21
CA ARG A 76 8.36 -6.49 -14.88
C ARG A 76 7.47 -6.80 -16.07
N GLN A 77 8.01 -7.56 -16.99
CA GLN A 77 7.28 -8.17 -18.09
C GLN A 77 7.92 -9.53 -18.37
N GLN A 78 7.15 -10.61 -18.25
CA GLN A 78 7.68 -11.98 -18.38
C GLN A 78 8.94 -12.17 -17.50
N GLU A 79 10.05 -12.62 -18.08
CA GLU A 79 11.34 -12.86 -17.40
C GLU A 79 12.12 -11.57 -17.09
N LYS A 80 11.76 -10.44 -17.72
CA LYS A 80 12.45 -9.17 -17.50
C LYS A 80 11.90 -8.48 -16.27
N THR A 81 12.75 -8.21 -15.29
CA THR A 81 12.39 -7.50 -14.06
C THR A 81 13.38 -6.38 -13.79
N VAL A 82 12.87 -5.17 -13.54
CA VAL A 82 13.62 -3.98 -13.11
C VAL A 82 13.23 -3.66 -11.68
N SER A 83 14.20 -3.70 -10.76
CA SER A 83 13.96 -3.35 -9.35
C SER A 83 14.17 -1.87 -9.11
N LEU A 84 13.19 -1.23 -8.46
CA LEU A 84 13.23 0.17 -8.04
C LEU A 84 13.12 0.29 -6.51
N ALA A 85 13.35 -0.79 -5.76
CA ALA A 85 13.20 -0.85 -4.30
C ALA A 85 14.04 0.21 -3.54
N THR A 86 15.23 0.53 -4.03
CA THR A 86 16.11 1.57 -3.47
C THR A 86 15.85 2.96 -4.06
N ARG A 87 14.87 3.09 -4.95
CA ARG A 87 14.61 4.28 -5.77
C ARG A 87 13.13 4.68 -5.69
N PRO A 88 12.64 5.09 -4.50
CA PRO A 88 11.22 5.30 -4.24
C PRO A 88 10.59 6.36 -5.15
N VAL A 89 11.34 7.41 -5.52
CA VAL A 89 10.89 8.43 -6.47
C VAL A 89 10.65 7.83 -7.86
N LEU A 90 11.59 7.03 -8.36
CA LEU A 90 11.44 6.39 -9.67
C LEU A 90 10.28 5.41 -9.69
N PHE A 91 10.11 4.65 -8.61
CA PHE A 91 8.98 3.75 -8.47
C PHE A 91 7.65 4.51 -8.44
N ALA A 92 7.56 5.61 -7.69
CA ALA A 92 6.35 6.45 -7.65
C ALA A 92 5.99 7.01 -9.04
N LEU A 93 6.99 7.47 -9.80
CA LEU A 93 6.78 7.91 -11.19
C LEU A 93 6.31 6.77 -12.10
N ALA A 94 6.97 5.61 -12.05
CA ALA A 94 6.61 4.44 -12.85
C ALA A 94 5.18 3.97 -12.57
N ARG A 95 4.81 3.89 -11.28
CA ARG A 95 3.47 3.55 -10.83
C ARG A 95 2.44 4.57 -11.34
N THR A 96 2.68 5.87 -11.15
CA THR A 96 1.74 6.91 -11.56
C THR A 96 1.49 6.88 -13.07
N LEU A 97 2.55 6.69 -13.87
CA LEU A 97 2.44 6.56 -15.32
C LEU A 97 1.69 5.29 -15.74
N ALA A 98 1.89 4.18 -15.02
CA ALA A 98 1.22 2.91 -15.30
C ALA A 98 -0.28 2.94 -14.95
N GLU A 99 -0.67 3.60 -13.85
CA GLU A 99 -2.08 3.73 -13.46
C GLU A 99 -2.89 4.55 -14.48
N ALA A 100 -2.27 5.53 -15.14
CA ALA A 100 -2.92 6.39 -16.13
C ALA A 100 -2.90 5.82 -17.56
N TRP A 101 -2.15 4.75 -17.80
CA TRP A 101 -2.06 4.14 -19.12
C TRP A 101 -3.46 3.68 -19.60
N PRO A 102 -3.84 3.90 -20.89
CA PRO A 102 -3.02 4.36 -22.01
C PRO A 102 -2.84 5.89 -22.14
N GLY A 103 -3.39 6.67 -21.21
CA GLY A 103 -3.28 8.12 -21.19
C GLY A 103 -1.94 8.66 -20.69
N ASP A 104 -1.82 9.99 -20.69
CA ASP A 104 -0.69 10.71 -20.14
C ASP A 104 -0.97 11.25 -18.74
N VAL A 105 0.12 11.60 -18.04
CA VAL A 105 0.06 12.21 -16.70
C VAL A 105 0.67 13.59 -16.74
N SER A 106 -0.05 14.57 -16.19
CA SER A 106 0.45 15.95 -16.09
C SER A 106 1.73 16.04 -15.23
N ARG A 107 2.58 17.03 -15.52
CA ARG A 107 3.79 17.30 -14.72
C ARG A 107 3.45 17.61 -13.26
N ALA A 108 2.35 18.32 -13.02
CA ALA A 108 1.89 18.67 -11.68
C ALA A 108 1.52 17.42 -10.87
N THR A 109 0.78 16.49 -11.47
CA THR A 109 0.40 15.21 -10.85
C THR A 109 1.64 14.36 -10.53
N LEU A 110 2.58 14.25 -11.47
CA LEU A 110 3.83 13.51 -11.23
C LEU A 110 4.66 14.11 -10.08
N ILE A 111 4.73 15.45 -10.00
CA ILE A 111 5.43 16.14 -8.90
C ILE A 111 4.75 15.86 -7.56
N ALA A 112 3.42 15.98 -7.52
CA ALA A 112 2.64 15.76 -6.31
C ALA A 112 2.81 14.31 -5.79
N GLN A 113 2.74 13.32 -6.69
CA GLN A 113 2.84 11.91 -6.33
C GLN A 113 4.26 11.46 -5.98
N ALA A 114 5.28 11.91 -6.73
CA ALA A 114 6.66 11.42 -6.54
C ALA A 114 7.46 12.20 -5.51
N PHE A 115 7.17 13.49 -5.30
CA PHE A 115 7.95 14.36 -4.40
C PHE A 115 7.17 14.80 -3.14
N GLY A 116 5.86 14.52 -3.07
CA GLY A 116 5.04 14.79 -1.88
C GLY A 116 4.81 16.29 -1.59
N GLY A 117 5.09 17.18 -2.53
CA GLY A 117 4.91 18.63 -2.41
C GLY A 117 3.56 19.11 -2.98
N ARG A 118 2.94 20.10 -2.31
CA ARG A 118 1.63 20.68 -2.72
C ARG A 118 1.73 21.62 -3.93
N HIS A 119 2.94 22.08 -4.31
CA HIS A 119 3.13 23.00 -5.44
C HIS A 119 4.39 22.68 -6.26
N ALA A 120 4.22 22.62 -7.58
CA ALA A 120 5.30 22.45 -8.54
C ALA A 120 6.00 23.80 -8.82
N ASP A 121 7.09 24.08 -8.11
CA ASP A 121 7.99 25.18 -8.46
C ASP A 121 8.95 24.78 -9.61
N GLU A 122 9.77 25.72 -10.09
CA GLU A 122 10.73 25.44 -11.18
C GLU A 122 11.78 24.39 -10.78
N SER A 123 12.18 24.36 -9.51
CA SER A 123 13.11 23.35 -8.97
C SER A 123 12.52 21.94 -9.06
N HIS A 124 11.24 21.77 -8.73
CA HIS A 124 10.53 20.50 -8.88
C HIS A 124 10.38 20.12 -10.35
N ARG A 125 10.14 21.07 -11.26
CA ARG A 125 10.11 20.81 -12.71
C ARG A 125 11.46 20.35 -13.25
N ALA A 126 12.54 21.00 -12.84
CA ALA A 126 13.90 20.57 -13.20
C ALA A 126 14.21 19.17 -12.67
N ARG A 127 13.89 18.91 -11.40
CA ARG A 127 14.06 17.59 -10.78
C ARG A 127 13.23 16.52 -11.48
N LEU A 128 11.97 16.80 -11.83
CA LEU A 128 11.11 15.87 -12.57
C LEU A 128 11.78 15.43 -13.89
N ARG A 129 12.33 16.38 -14.65
CA ARG A 129 13.02 16.07 -15.92
C ARG A 129 14.19 15.10 -15.71
N VAL A 130 14.99 15.32 -14.68
CA VAL A 130 16.12 14.44 -14.32
C VAL A 130 15.63 13.05 -13.94
N GLU A 131 14.64 12.95 -13.07
CA GLU A 131 14.12 11.66 -12.59
C GLU A 131 13.40 10.88 -13.71
N ILE A 132 12.70 11.56 -14.64
CA ILE A 132 12.15 10.92 -15.85
C ILE A 132 13.28 10.38 -16.75
N GLY A 133 14.37 11.13 -16.90
CA GLY A 133 15.55 10.66 -17.65
C GLY A 133 16.18 9.42 -17.02
N ARG A 134 16.27 9.37 -15.69
CA ARG A 134 16.72 8.19 -14.95
C ARG A 134 15.77 7.01 -15.12
N LEU A 135 14.46 7.25 -15.00
CA LEU A 135 13.45 6.21 -15.17
C LEU A 135 13.46 5.61 -16.58
N ARG A 136 13.64 6.43 -17.62
CA ARG A 136 13.82 5.96 -19.01
C ARG A 136 15.01 5.01 -19.13
N THR A 137 16.12 5.32 -18.45
CA THR A 137 17.30 4.45 -18.47
C THR A 137 17.01 3.11 -17.81
N GLU A 138 16.38 3.11 -16.63
CA GLU A 138 16.03 1.87 -15.91
C GLU A 138 15.02 1.02 -16.69
N LEU A 139 13.99 1.63 -17.28
CA LEU A 139 12.91 0.91 -17.96
C LEU A 139 13.17 0.60 -19.43
N ARG A 140 14.35 0.96 -19.97
CA ARG A 140 14.66 0.87 -21.41
C ARG A 140 14.32 -0.47 -22.05
N SER A 141 14.50 -1.59 -21.32
CA SER A 141 14.25 -2.94 -21.83
C SER A 141 12.77 -3.37 -21.83
N LEU A 142 11.90 -2.59 -21.17
CA LEU A 142 10.49 -2.88 -20.90
C LEU A 142 9.54 -1.88 -21.56
N ALA A 143 9.81 -0.58 -21.41
CA ALA A 143 8.93 0.49 -21.84
C ALA A 143 9.70 1.78 -22.16
N ASP A 144 9.14 2.58 -23.04
CA ASP A 144 9.54 3.96 -23.27
C ASP A 144 8.65 4.93 -22.49
N ILE A 145 9.15 6.15 -22.27
CA ILE A 145 8.37 7.22 -21.64
C ILE A 145 8.40 8.42 -22.59
N GLY A 146 7.28 8.71 -23.24
CA GLY A 146 7.12 9.83 -24.14
C GLY A 146 6.81 11.12 -23.40
N ALA A 147 7.31 12.27 -23.89
CA ALA A 147 6.83 13.56 -23.43
C ALA A 147 5.55 13.93 -24.19
N THR A 148 4.58 14.51 -23.50
CA THR A 148 3.34 15.05 -24.09
C THR A 148 3.28 16.56 -23.88
N SER A 149 2.24 17.20 -24.42
CA SER A 149 1.97 18.63 -24.18
C SER A 149 1.86 18.91 -22.67
N GLN A 150 1.13 18.06 -21.94
CA GLN A 150 0.84 18.26 -20.51
C GLN A 150 1.81 17.55 -19.55
N GLY A 151 2.50 16.51 -19.99
CA GLY A 151 3.48 15.81 -19.17
C GLY A 151 4.15 14.63 -19.86
N PHE A 152 3.84 13.42 -19.41
CA PHE A 152 4.51 12.19 -19.87
C PHE A 152 3.55 11.01 -19.96
N ALA A 153 3.80 10.11 -20.91
CA ALA A 153 3.03 8.88 -21.11
C ALA A 153 3.95 7.66 -21.14
N LEU A 154 3.47 6.54 -20.58
CA LEU A 154 4.16 5.26 -20.65
C LEU A 154 3.83 4.56 -21.98
N ALA A 155 4.85 4.05 -22.66
CA ALA A 155 4.70 3.30 -23.90
C ALA A 155 5.38 1.93 -23.76
N PRO A 156 4.66 0.87 -23.36
CA PRO A 156 5.22 -0.48 -23.30
C PRO A 156 5.75 -0.92 -24.66
N ARG A 157 6.91 -1.57 -24.70
CA ARG A 157 7.53 -1.99 -25.97
C ARG A 157 6.84 -3.20 -26.60
N GLN A 158 6.42 -4.15 -25.76
CA GLN A 158 5.87 -5.43 -26.20
C GLN A 158 4.50 -5.73 -25.57
N ALA A 159 4.22 -5.18 -24.39
CA ALA A 159 2.97 -5.47 -23.69
C ALA A 159 1.80 -4.74 -24.36
N ARG A 160 0.67 -5.45 -24.51
CA ARG A 160 -0.60 -4.86 -24.94
C ARG A 160 -1.44 -4.34 -23.77
N GLU A 161 -0.96 -4.54 -22.56
CA GLU A 161 -1.66 -4.21 -21.32
C GLU A 161 -0.64 -3.77 -20.26
N VAL A 162 -0.98 -2.72 -19.51
CA VAL A 162 -0.23 -2.23 -18.35
C VAL A 162 -1.08 -2.40 -17.13
N LEU A 163 -0.51 -3.06 -16.11
CA LEU A 163 -1.21 -3.46 -14.91
C LEU A 163 -0.42 -2.99 -13.69
N VAL A 164 -1.13 -2.53 -12.66
CA VAL A 164 -0.52 -2.17 -11.38
C VAL A 164 -1.06 -3.10 -10.31
N LEU A 165 -0.17 -3.88 -9.69
CA LEU A 165 -0.46 -4.69 -8.53
C LEU A 165 -0.22 -3.84 -7.28
N ALA A 166 -1.31 -3.45 -6.62
CA ALA A 166 -1.30 -2.63 -5.42
C ALA A 166 -1.72 -3.44 -4.19
N ARG A 167 -1.38 -2.93 -3.00
CA ARG A 167 -1.81 -3.58 -1.74
C ARG A 167 -3.34 -3.47 -1.59
N PRO A 168 -4.01 -4.43 -0.92
CA PRO A 168 -5.46 -4.37 -0.70
C PRO A 168 -5.90 -3.06 -0.04
N ILE A 169 -5.09 -2.58 0.89
CA ILE A 169 -5.26 -1.32 1.60
C ILE A 169 -3.93 -0.57 1.49
N GLU A 170 -3.97 0.67 1.03
CA GLU A 170 -2.81 1.56 0.94
C GLU A 170 -3.06 2.82 1.77
N GLU A 171 -2.33 2.92 2.88
CA GLU A 171 -2.22 4.15 3.64
C GLU A 171 -0.73 4.50 3.73
N ARG A 172 -0.38 5.72 3.35
CA ARG A 172 1.00 6.23 3.37
C ARG A 172 1.59 6.14 4.78
N HIS A 173 0.75 6.38 5.78
CA HIS A 173 1.12 6.36 7.20
C HIS A 173 0.51 5.17 7.95
N ALA A 174 0.37 4.01 7.29
CA ALA A 174 -0.32 2.84 7.84
C ALA A 174 0.25 2.39 9.18
N ALA A 175 1.57 2.48 9.36
CA ALA A 175 2.23 2.14 10.61
C ALA A 175 1.81 3.07 11.76
N VAL A 176 1.61 4.37 11.49
CA VAL A 176 1.09 5.33 12.48
C VAL A 176 -0.35 4.99 12.83
N LEU A 177 -1.20 4.69 11.83
CA LEU A 177 -2.59 4.28 12.08
C LEU A 177 -2.68 2.96 12.84
N ALA A 178 -1.79 1.99 12.58
CA ALA A 178 -1.79 0.70 13.27
C ALA A 178 -1.58 0.86 14.79
N PHE A 179 -0.73 1.79 15.21
CA PHE A 179 -0.56 2.12 16.64
C PHE A 179 -1.76 2.83 17.27
N LEU A 180 -2.61 3.48 16.47
CA LEU A 180 -3.81 4.18 16.92
C LEU A 180 -5.09 3.36 16.74
N ALA A 181 -4.98 2.12 16.28
CA ALA A 181 -6.11 1.29 15.87
C ALA A 181 -6.97 0.81 17.04
N ASP A 182 -6.39 0.76 18.24
CA ASP A 182 -7.08 0.45 19.50
C ASP A 182 -7.93 1.62 20.03
N GLY A 183 -7.81 2.80 19.41
CA GLY A 183 -8.49 4.02 19.86
C GLY A 183 -7.81 4.69 21.05
N GLU A 184 -6.64 4.21 21.47
CA GLU A 184 -5.90 4.80 22.58
C GLU A 184 -5.29 6.15 22.20
N SER A 185 -5.03 6.98 23.21
CA SER A 185 -4.49 8.33 23.02
C SER A 185 -2.97 8.34 23.15
N TRP A 186 -2.27 8.65 22.05
CA TRP A 186 -0.81 8.59 21.98
C TRP A 186 -0.16 9.98 21.88
N ALA A 187 1.01 10.12 22.52
CA ALA A 187 1.90 11.27 22.29
C ALA A 187 2.72 11.05 21.00
N SER A 188 3.00 12.11 20.23
CA SER A 188 3.82 12.00 19.01
C SER A 188 5.23 11.48 19.27
N SER A 189 5.81 11.76 20.45
CA SER A 189 7.11 11.22 20.86
C SER A 189 7.06 9.73 21.17
N ALA A 190 5.97 9.22 21.76
CA ALA A 190 5.80 7.81 22.04
C ALA A 190 5.65 7.00 20.75
N LEU A 191 4.87 7.51 19.79
CA LEU A 191 4.78 6.92 18.45
C LEU A 191 6.13 6.91 17.72
N ALA A 192 6.92 7.98 17.84
CA ALA A 192 8.25 8.05 17.25
C ALA A 192 9.19 6.97 17.81
N LEU A 193 9.18 6.76 19.12
CA LEU A 193 9.92 5.69 19.78
C LEU A 193 9.45 4.31 19.31
N ALA A 194 8.13 4.05 19.31
CA ALA A 194 7.56 2.76 18.94
C ALA A 194 7.80 2.41 17.46
N LEU A 195 7.79 3.41 16.57
CA LEU A 195 8.06 3.25 15.15
C LEU A 195 9.55 3.23 14.79
N GLY A 196 10.44 3.58 15.73
CA GLY A 196 11.87 3.75 15.44
C GLY A 196 12.15 4.86 14.42
N THR A 197 11.34 5.92 14.39
CA THR A 197 11.48 7.04 13.44
C THR A 197 11.61 8.39 14.15
N GLY A 198 12.05 9.42 13.42
CA GLY A 198 12.17 10.76 14.00
C GLY A 198 10.81 11.40 14.31
N GLN A 199 10.70 12.10 15.45
CA GLN A 199 9.46 12.75 15.89
C GLN A 199 8.88 13.75 14.88
N ARG A 200 9.73 14.49 14.14
CA ARG A 200 9.29 15.38 13.06
C ARG A 200 8.61 14.63 11.90
N SER A 201 9.05 13.40 11.61
CA SER A 201 8.44 12.55 10.58
C SER A 201 7.06 12.08 11.01
N VAL A 202 6.95 11.58 12.25
CA VAL A 202 5.67 11.15 12.84
C VAL A 202 4.68 12.32 12.94
N GLN A 203 5.15 13.50 13.34
CA GLN A 203 4.27 14.66 13.43
C GLN A 203 3.73 15.08 12.05
N ARG A 204 4.56 15.10 11.02
CA ARG A 204 4.10 15.35 9.64
C ARG A 204 3.10 14.28 9.16
N ALA A 205 3.33 13.02 9.53
CA ALA A 205 2.42 11.92 9.22
C ALA A 205 1.06 12.11 9.89
N LEU A 206 1.04 12.43 11.19
CA LEU A 206 -0.16 12.70 11.97
C LEU A 206 -0.93 13.92 11.45
N GLU A 207 -0.23 15.00 11.08
CA GLU A 207 -0.85 16.18 10.46
C GLU A 207 -1.53 15.83 9.13
N GLN A 208 -0.86 15.07 8.25
CA GLN A 208 -1.45 14.61 6.98
C GLN A 208 -2.64 13.66 7.21
N LEU A 209 -2.55 12.75 8.20
CA LEU A 209 -3.65 11.87 8.57
C LEU A 209 -4.84 12.65 9.16
N GLY A 210 -4.56 13.72 9.92
CA GLY A 210 -5.58 14.60 10.49
C GLY A 210 -6.30 15.42 9.44
N GLU A 211 -5.56 15.96 8.46
CA GLU A 211 -6.15 16.60 7.28
C GLU A 211 -7.05 15.64 6.49
N ALA A 212 -6.70 14.34 6.47
CA ALA A 212 -7.51 13.29 5.84
C ALA A 212 -8.64 12.75 6.74
N GLY A 213 -8.84 13.29 7.94
CA GLY A 213 -9.88 12.86 8.89
C GLY A 213 -9.67 11.46 9.48
N LYS A 214 -8.47 10.88 9.34
CA LYS A 214 -8.16 9.51 9.80
C LYS A 214 -7.67 9.45 11.24
N VAL A 215 -7.23 10.58 11.77
CA VAL A 215 -6.85 10.77 13.17
C VAL A 215 -7.38 12.11 13.66
N GLN A 216 -7.62 12.21 14.96
CA GLN A 216 -7.94 13.46 15.63
C GLN A 216 -6.92 13.73 16.74
N PHE A 217 -6.88 14.96 17.23
CA PHE A 217 -6.07 15.30 18.39
C PHE A 217 -6.85 16.12 19.41
N PHE A 218 -6.42 16.05 20.66
CA PHE A 218 -6.84 16.95 21.72
C PHE A 218 -5.64 17.43 22.53
N GLY A 219 -5.81 18.51 23.29
CA GLY A 219 -4.74 19.14 24.07
C GLY A 219 -3.77 19.98 23.23
N HIS A 220 -2.87 20.70 23.92
CA HIS A 220 -1.91 21.62 23.32
C HIS A 220 -0.46 21.32 23.72
N GLY A 221 0.46 21.62 22.80
CA GLY A 221 1.90 21.47 23.01
C GLY A 221 2.28 20.05 23.44
N ARG A 222 2.95 19.92 24.59
CA ARG A 222 3.40 18.63 25.15
C ARG A 222 2.24 17.74 25.62
N ALA A 223 1.08 18.33 25.92
CA ALA A 223 -0.14 17.62 26.29
C ALA A 223 -0.97 17.18 25.07
N ARG A 224 -0.53 17.47 23.84
CA ARG A 224 -1.24 17.01 22.64
C ARG A 224 -1.23 15.47 22.58
N ARG A 225 -2.41 14.90 22.34
CA ARG A 225 -2.64 13.46 22.17
C ARG A 225 -3.37 13.20 20.86
N TRP A 226 -2.98 12.15 20.17
CA TRP A 226 -3.54 11.73 18.89
C TRP A 226 -4.23 10.39 19.05
N MET A 227 -5.36 10.20 18.36
CA MET A 227 -6.14 8.97 18.37
C MET A 227 -6.92 8.83 17.06
N THR A 228 -7.40 7.64 16.75
CA THR A 228 -8.40 7.47 15.69
C THR A 228 -9.73 8.11 16.12
N PRO A 229 -10.51 8.71 15.21
CA PRO A 229 -11.84 9.22 15.56
C PRO A 229 -12.70 8.05 16.05
N PRO A 230 -13.44 8.19 17.15
CA PRO A 230 -14.36 7.16 17.59
C PRO A 230 -15.38 6.91 16.48
N LEU A 231 -15.66 5.63 16.18
CA LEU A 231 -16.73 5.26 15.26
C LEU A 231 -18.04 5.86 15.81
N VAL A 232 -18.61 6.80 15.06
CA VAL A 232 -19.85 7.49 15.43
C VAL A 232 -20.92 6.43 15.72
N GLY A 233 -21.34 6.32 16.99
CA GLY A 233 -22.33 5.35 17.45
C GLY A 233 -21.93 4.50 18.66
N PHE A 234 -20.65 4.49 19.08
CA PHE A 234 -20.21 3.72 20.25
C PHE A 234 -19.60 4.62 21.33
N THR A 235 -20.34 4.86 22.40
CA THR A 235 -19.81 5.41 23.65
C THR A 235 -19.02 4.32 24.36
N THR A 236 -17.71 4.26 24.12
CA THR A 236 -16.76 3.35 24.81
C THR A 236 -16.76 3.51 26.33
N THR A 237 -17.27 4.63 26.85
CA THR A 237 -17.48 4.85 28.29
C THR A 237 -18.46 3.85 28.92
N LEU A 238 -19.31 3.19 28.12
CA LEU A 238 -20.26 2.18 28.61
C LEU A 238 -19.69 0.74 28.62
N LEU A 239 -18.47 0.53 28.11
CA LEU A 239 -17.83 -0.79 28.03
C LEU A 239 -16.80 -1.04 29.14
N LEU A 240 -16.56 -0.08 30.03
CA LEU A 240 -15.70 -0.29 31.18
C LEU A 240 -16.54 -0.78 32.36
N PRO A 241 -16.31 -1.99 32.90
CA PRO A 241 -16.88 -2.37 34.19
C PRO A 241 -16.40 -1.39 35.26
N ALA A 242 -17.30 -0.98 36.15
CA ALA A 242 -16.96 -0.13 37.29
C ALA A 242 -15.81 -0.79 38.09
N PRO A 243 -14.84 0.00 38.60
CA PRO A 243 -13.77 -0.55 39.42
C PRO A 243 -14.39 -1.29 40.60
N LEU A 244 -14.02 -2.58 40.75
CA LEU A 244 -14.44 -3.39 41.88
C LEU A 244 -13.96 -2.69 43.18
N PRO A 245 -14.82 -2.57 44.21
CA PRO A 245 -14.38 -2.01 45.48
C PRO A 245 -13.27 -2.89 46.04
N ASN A 246 -12.14 -2.25 46.38
CA ASN A 246 -10.96 -2.90 46.95
C ASN A 246 -11.35 -3.74 48.18
N GLY A 247 -11.03 -5.03 48.13
CA GLY A 247 -10.94 -5.89 49.31
C GLY A 247 -9.61 -5.74 50.00
#